data_AF-A0A2A7WNB3-F1
#
_entry.id   AF-A0A2A7WNB3-F1
#
_cell.length_a   1.000
_cell.length_b   1.000
_cell.length_c   1.000
_cell.angle_alpha   90.00
_cell.angle_beta   90.00
_cell.angle_gamma   90.00
#
_symmetry.space_group_name_H-M   'P 1'
#
loop_
_entity.id
_entity.type
_entity.pdbx_description
1 polymer ?
#
loop_
_entity_poly.entity_id
_entity_poly.type
_entity_poly.pdbx_seq_one_letter_code
_entity_poly.pdbx_strand_id
1 'polypeptide(L)'
;MVKDGTGYSITQSVFLKENGTISPSGSVHVKHGDNQTFTITPKKRYEIASLMVNGVNAKLIKSTYTFINITKNHTINVSFKQIIHTITVTTGKNGTIPNR
;
A
#
# COMPACT_ATOMS: atom_id res chain seq x y z
N MET A 1 -38.66 6.31 -2.98
CA MET A 1 -38.18 7.52 -3.68
C MET A 1 -36.76 7.78 -3.21
N VAL A 2 -35.82 7.63 -4.14
CA VAL A 2 -34.38 7.60 -3.95
C VAL A 2 -33.85 8.91 -3.38
N LYS A 3 -33.21 8.87 -2.21
CA LYS A 3 -32.27 9.94 -1.78
C LYS A 3 -30.89 9.52 -2.25
N ASP A 4 -30.65 9.56 -3.56
CA ASP A 4 -29.30 9.50 -4.13
C ASP A 4 -28.61 10.83 -3.78
N GLY A 5 -28.17 10.93 -2.53
CA GLY A 5 -27.17 11.92 -2.14
C GLY A 5 -25.92 11.61 -2.95
N THR A 6 -25.41 12.60 -3.67
CA THR A 6 -24.24 12.53 -4.54
C THR A 6 -23.05 11.93 -3.78
N GLY A 7 -22.91 10.60 -3.88
CA GLY A 7 -21.83 9.84 -3.25
C GLY A 7 -20.65 9.80 -4.20
N TYR A 8 -19.46 10.11 -3.69
CA TYR A 8 -18.23 9.94 -4.43
C TYR A 8 -17.67 8.53 -4.20
N SER A 9 -17.02 7.99 -5.24
CA SER A 9 -16.39 6.69 -5.18
C SER A 9 -14.87 6.81 -5.03
N ILE A 10 -14.32 5.98 -4.15
CA ILE A 10 -12.88 5.76 -4.05
C ILE A 10 -12.60 4.37 -4.63
N THR A 11 -11.93 4.34 -5.77
CA THR A 11 -11.54 3.09 -6.43
C THR A 11 -10.13 2.70 -6.01
N GLN A 12 -9.99 1.49 -5.51
CA GLN A 12 -8.71 0.97 -5.02
C GLN A 12 -8.11 0.01 -6.03
N SER A 13 -6.81 0.15 -6.26
CA SER A 13 -6.05 -0.75 -7.13
C SER A 13 -4.82 -1.23 -6.37
N VAL A 14 -4.78 -2.51 -6.05
CA VAL A 14 -3.62 -3.13 -5.40
C VAL A 14 -2.87 -3.94 -6.44
N PHE A 15 -1.64 -3.54 -6.74
CA PHE A 15 -0.76 -4.36 -7.55
C PHE A 15 -0.18 -5.46 -6.67
N LEU A 16 -0.32 -6.72 -7.12
CA LEU A 16 0.08 -7.91 -6.36
C LEU A 16 -0.70 -8.03 -5.03
N LYS A 17 -2.03 -8.17 -5.11
CA LYS A 17 -2.95 -8.41 -3.97
C LYS A 17 -2.50 -9.53 -3.02
N GLU A 18 -1.64 -10.42 -3.49
CA GLU A 18 -1.06 -11.51 -2.70
C GLU A 18 0.08 -11.05 -1.79
N ASN A 19 0.62 -9.84 -1.94
CA ASN A 19 1.78 -9.34 -1.18
C ASN A 19 1.40 -8.39 -0.03
N GLY A 20 0.12 -8.00 0.06
CA GLY A 20 -0.43 -7.20 1.13
C GLY A 20 -1.89 -6.84 0.87
N THR A 21 -2.55 -6.26 1.87
CA THR A 21 -3.97 -5.90 1.82
C THR A 21 -4.16 -4.41 2.06
N ILE A 22 -5.29 -3.90 1.60
CA ILE A 22 -5.83 -2.57 1.90
C ILE A 22 -7.24 -2.74 2.44
N SER A 23 -7.58 -2.01 3.50
CA SER A 23 -8.89 -2.05 4.16
C SER A 23 -9.43 -0.63 4.40
N PRO A 24 -10.71 -0.33 4.10
CA PRO A 24 -11.67 -1.19 3.39
C PRO A 24 -11.17 -1.57 1.99
N SER A 25 -11.64 -2.67 1.40
CA SER A 25 -11.19 -3.14 0.07
C SER A 25 -12.26 -2.91 -1.00
N GLY A 26 -11.87 -2.79 -2.27
CA GLY A 26 -12.79 -2.58 -3.40
C GLY A 26 -13.21 -1.12 -3.60
N SER A 27 -14.34 -0.87 -4.27
CA SER A 27 -14.86 0.49 -4.45
C SER A 27 -15.64 0.93 -3.22
N VAL A 28 -15.21 2.03 -2.60
CA VAL A 28 -15.82 2.57 -1.38
C VAL A 28 -16.65 3.80 -1.76
N HIS A 29 -17.92 3.82 -1.35
CA HIS A 29 -18.79 4.98 -1.54
C HIS A 29 -18.76 5.83 -0.28
N VAL A 30 -18.48 7.11 -0.45
CA VAL A 30 -18.34 8.08 0.64
C VAL A 30 -19.22 9.28 0.33
N LYS A 31 -19.87 9.86 1.35
CA LYS A 31 -20.71 11.04 1.14
C LYS A 31 -19.85 12.26 0.83
N HIS A 32 -20.43 13.24 0.15
CA HIS A 32 -19.79 14.53 -0.07
C HIS A 32 -19.32 15.15 1.26
N GLY A 33 -18.04 15.50 1.32
CA GLY A 33 -17.43 16.18 2.47
C GLY A 33 -17.00 15.27 3.61
N ASP A 34 -17.31 13.97 3.54
CA ASP A 34 -16.86 13.01 4.54
C ASP A 34 -15.38 12.66 4.34
N ASN A 35 -14.81 12.04 5.38
CA ASN A 35 -13.45 11.53 5.38
C ASN A 35 -13.46 10.00 5.26
N GLN A 36 -12.46 9.44 4.60
CA GLN A 36 -12.28 7.98 4.53
C GLN A 36 -10.83 7.60 4.81
N THR A 37 -10.64 6.73 5.79
CA THR A 37 -9.33 6.17 6.13
C THR A 37 -9.16 4.79 5.50
N PHE A 38 -7.98 4.56 4.94
CA PHE A 38 -7.49 3.29 4.43
C PHE A 38 -6.30 2.84 5.25
N THR A 39 -6.31 1.57 5.65
CA THR A 39 -5.20 0.91 6.33
C THR A 39 -4.57 -0.08 5.38
N ILE A 40 -3.25 -0.02 5.23
CA ILE A 40 -2.47 -0.92 4.38
C ILE A 40 -1.68 -1.86 5.27
N THR A 41 -1.77 -3.15 4.98
CA THR A 41 -1.07 -4.20 5.74
C THR A 41 -0.24 -5.05 4.79
N PRO A 42 1.08 -4.84 4.73
CA PRO A 42 1.99 -5.73 4.00
C PRO A 42 1.96 -7.14 4.58
N LYS A 43 2.13 -8.17 3.73
CA LYS A 43 2.38 -9.53 4.23
C LYS A 43 3.80 -9.66 4.80
N LYS A 44 4.03 -10.74 5.56
CA LYS A 44 5.36 -11.08 6.08
C LYS A 44 6.37 -11.17 4.93
N ARG A 45 7.54 -10.54 5.11
CA ARG A 45 8.63 -10.38 4.13
C ARG A 45 8.34 -9.40 2.99
N TYR A 46 7.28 -8.60 3.08
CA TYR A 46 7.00 -7.50 2.16
C TYR A 46 6.91 -6.16 2.89
N GLU A 47 7.23 -5.10 2.19
CA GLU A 47 7.02 -3.72 2.62
C GLU A 47 6.26 -2.92 1.55
N ILE A 48 5.69 -1.79 1.93
CA ILE A 48 4.99 -0.89 1.00
C ILE A 48 6.06 -0.23 0.13
N ALA A 49 6.00 -0.47 -1.18
CA ALA A 49 6.95 0.09 -2.13
C ALA A 49 6.55 1.51 -2.54
N SER A 50 5.27 1.70 -2.88
CA SER A 50 4.71 3.02 -3.17
C SER A 50 3.22 3.08 -2.89
N LEU A 51 2.75 4.28 -2.58
CA LEU A 51 1.35 4.65 -2.54
C LEU A 51 1.14 5.81 -3.51
N MET A 52 0.21 5.66 -4.45
CA MET A 52 -0.20 6.73 -5.35
C MET A 52 -1.68 7.04 -5.13
N VAL A 53 -2.02 8.32 -5.03
CA VAL A 53 -3.38 8.81 -4.91
C VAL A 53 -3.67 9.72 -6.09
N ASN A 54 -4.68 9.38 -6.89
CA ASN A 54 -4.98 10.05 -8.16
C ASN A 54 -3.76 10.17 -9.09
N GLY A 55 -2.89 9.15 -9.11
CA GLY A 55 -1.67 9.15 -9.91
C GLY A 55 -0.47 9.89 -9.29
N VAL A 56 -0.61 10.51 -8.11
CA VAL A 56 0.47 11.25 -7.44
C VAL A 56 0.97 10.49 -6.22
N ASN A 57 2.29 10.47 -5.99
CA ASN A 57 2.87 9.83 -4.81
C ASN A 57 2.32 10.45 -3.52
N ALA A 58 1.81 9.59 -2.64
CA ALA A 58 1.26 9.94 -1.35
C ALA A 58 2.12 9.36 -0.22
N LYS A 59 2.17 10.07 0.91
CA LYS A 59 2.84 9.58 2.12
C LYS A 59 1.86 8.87 3.03
N LEU A 60 2.33 7.78 3.62
CA LEU A 60 1.62 7.05 4.65
C LEU A 60 2.06 7.51 6.03
N ILE A 61 1.11 7.55 6.96
CA ILE A 61 1.38 7.77 8.38
C ILE A 61 1.02 6.46 9.07
N LYS A 62 2.00 5.75 9.66
CA LYS A 62 1.74 4.47 10.35
C LYS A 62 0.95 3.45 9.50
N SER A 63 1.28 3.33 8.21
CA SER A 63 0.59 2.46 7.23
C SER A 63 -0.89 2.81 6.99
N THR A 64 -1.33 4.02 7.32
CA THR A 64 -2.66 4.52 7.01
C THR A 64 -2.61 5.75 6.09
N TYR A 65 -3.65 5.88 5.27
CA TYR A 65 -3.91 7.04 4.43
C TYR A 65 -5.35 7.51 4.64
N THR A 66 -5.55 8.79 4.90
CA THR A 66 -6.89 9.37 5.10
C THR A 66 -7.18 10.36 3.99
N PHE A 67 -8.24 10.11 3.22
CA PHE A 67 -8.88 11.12 2.41
C PHE A 67 -9.69 12.03 3.33
N ILE A 68 -9.45 13.33 3.22
CA ILE A 68 -10.20 14.36 3.95
C ILE A 68 -11.08 15.13 2.98
N ASN A 69 -12.30 15.48 3.42
CA ASN A 69 -13.24 16.31 2.67
C ASN A 69 -13.41 15.85 1.21
N ILE A 70 -13.96 14.63 1.04
CA ILE A 70 -14.09 14.02 -0.29
C ILE A 70 -15.16 14.75 -1.09
N THR A 71 -14.72 15.46 -2.13
CA THR A 71 -15.56 16.28 -3.02
C THR A 71 -15.50 15.81 -4.48
N LYS A 72 -14.75 14.74 -4.75
CA LYS A 72 -14.65 14.08 -6.06
C LYS A 72 -14.26 12.63 -5.92
N ASN A 73 -14.42 11.87 -6.99
CA ASN A 73 -13.93 10.50 -7.03
C ASN A 73 -12.42 10.47 -6.91
N HIS A 74 -11.92 9.44 -6.24
CA HIS A 74 -10.49 9.27 -6.02
C HIS A 74 -10.02 7.87 -6.38
N THR A 75 -8.74 7.75 -6.72
CA THR A 75 -8.07 6.47 -6.84
C THR A 75 -6.95 6.36 -5.82
N ILE A 76 -6.77 5.17 -5.26
CA ILE A 76 -5.65 4.83 -4.39
C ILE A 76 -5.00 3.55 -4.92
N ASN A 77 -3.72 3.66 -5.22
CA ASN A 77 -2.91 2.61 -5.81
C ASN A 77 -1.78 2.26 -4.84
N VAL A 78 -1.71 1.00 -4.44
CA VAL A 78 -0.66 0.50 -3.55
C VAL A 78 0.17 -0.53 -4.28
N SER A 79 1.48 -0.45 -4.12
CA SER A 79 2.42 -1.50 -4.55
C SER A 79 3.24 -2.00 -3.36
N PHE A 80 3.59 -3.29 -3.41
CA PHE A 80 4.42 -3.95 -2.40
C PHE A 80 5.70 -4.45 -3.04
N LYS A 81 6.80 -4.47 -2.28
CA LYS A 81 8.08 -5.07 -2.67
C LYS A 81 8.56 -6.02 -1.58
N GLN A 82 9.29 -7.05 -1.98
CA GLN A 82 9.85 -8.03 -1.05
C GLN A 82 11.04 -7.43 -0.30
N ILE A 83 11.11 -7.67 1.01
CA ILE A 83 12.27 -7.31 1.84
C ILE A 83 13.35 -8.35 1.57
N ILE A 84 14.49 -7.90 1.02
CA ILE A 84 15.65 -8.74 0.71
C ILE A 84 16.79 -8.31 1.65
N HIS A 85 17.26 -9.24 2.48
CA HIS A 85 18.46 -9.05 3.29
C HIS A 85 19.64 -9.74 2.60
N THR A 86 20.55 -8.97 2.03
CA THR A 86 21.77 -9.50 1.42
C THR A 86 22.82 -9.72 2.51
N ILE A 87 23.23 -10.97 2.74
CA ILE A 87 24.41 -11.27 3.57
C ILE A 87 25.61 -11.24 2.64
N THR A 88 26.43 -10.19 2.74
CA THR A 88 27.71 -10.12 2.04
C THR A 88 28.73 -10.91 2.84
N VAL A 89 29.07 -12.13 2.38
CA VAL A 89 30.25 -12.83 2.89
C VAL A 89 31.47 -12.21 2.22
N THR A 90 32.08 -11.20 2.84
CA THR A 90 33.43 -10.82 2.47
C THR A 90 34.35 -11.95 2.91
N THR A 91 34.86 -12.75 1.97
CA THR A 91 35.98 -13.65 2.23
C THR A 91 37.16 -12.79 2.66
N GLY A 92 37.35 -12.63 3.97
CA GLY A 92 38.65 -12.23 4.48
C GLY A 92 39.67 -13.25 3.96
N LYS A 93 40.77 -12.76 3.42
CA LYS A 93 41.97 -13.59 3.20
C LYS A 93 42.12 -14.55 4.39
N ASN A 94 42.32 -15.85 4.10
CA ASN A 94 42.75 -16.93 5.01
C ASN A 94 41.72 -18.04 5.33
N GLY A 95 40.81 -18.39 4.43
CA GLY A 95 40.07 -19.65 4.50
C GLY A 95 40.82 -20.80 3.83
N THR A 96 41.84 -21.40 4.47
CA THR A 96 42.46 -22.64 4.00
C THR A 96 41.52 -23.81 4.27
N ILE A 97 41.07 -24.50 3.23
CA ILE A 97 40.29 -25.74 3.34
C ILE A 97 41.27 -26.89 3.58
N PRO A 98 41.24 -27.60 4.72
CA PRO A 98 42.00 -28.84 4.88
C PRO A 98 41.27 -29.94 4.11
N ASN A 99 41.92 -30.47 3.07
CA ASN A 99 41.49 -31.71 2.43
C ASN A 99 41.71 -32.88 3.39
N ARG A 100 40.71 -33.74 3.58
CA ARG A 100 40.90 -35.07 4.20
C ARG A 100 40.57 -36.14 3.19
#